data_AF-A0A365YXB3-F1
#
_entry.id   AF-A0A365YXB3-F1
#
_cell.length_a   1.000
_cell.length_b   1.000
_cell.length_c   1.000
_cell.angle_alpha   90.00
_cell.angle_beta   90.00
_cell.angle_gamma   90.00
#
_symmetry.space_group_name_H-M   'P 1'
#
loop_
_entity.id
_entity.type
_entity.pdbx_description
1 polymer ?
#
loop_
_entity_poly.entity_id
_entity_poly.type
_entity_poly.pdbx_seq_one_letter_code
_entity_poly.pdbx_strand_id
1 'polypeptide(L)'
;MRQPPPCDSADESADPTPRPQAAEIMTRLYERLLARLGNRGLPDPGQPPDAQAMAHIRAAARRFTIHAEQCLIALMSEDHDQLVMQSADVLSELMRTWVVCGVEPEDIWIELDRRTRMGNLLLALNTAERASVAPALRRRPWKIRTTKLP
;
A
#
# COMPACT_ATOMS: atom_id res chain seq x y z
N MET A 1 40.60 24.64 -47.73
CA MET A 1 40.19 23.60 -46.77
C MET A 1 39.73 24.30 -45.50
N ARG A 2 38.42 24.33 -45.22
CA ARG A 2 37.85 24.81 -43.94
C ARG A 2 37.23 23.60 -43.25
N GLN A 3 37.68 23.30 -42.04
CA GLN A 3 37.15 22.23 -41.20
C GLN A 3 35.88 22.74 -40.51
N PRO A 4 34.75 22.01 -40.51
CA PRO A 4 33.59 22.40 -39.73
C PRO A 4 33.83 22.09 -38.24
N PRO A 5 33.15 22.82 -37.31
CA PRO A 5 33.29 22.59 -35.87
C PRO A 5 32.69 21.23 -35.47
N PRO A 6 33.20 20.58 -34.41
CA PRO A 6 32.59 19.37 -33.89
C PRO A 6 31.24 19.70 -33.23
N CYS A 7 30.22 18.90 -33.55
CA CYS A 7 28.96 18.85 -32.82
C CYS A 7 29.26 18.37 -31.40
N ASP A 8 29.29 19.28 -30.43
CA ASP A 8 29.15 18.93 -29.02
C ASP A 8 27.75 18.34 -28.83
N SER A 9 27.69 17.01 -28.80
CA SER A 9 26.58 16.26 -28.24
C SER A 9 26.71 16.32 -26.73
N ALA A 10 26.32 17.44 -26.15
CA ALA A 10 25.93 17.48 -24.75
C ALA A 10 24.55 16.80 -24.64
N ASP A 11 24.54 15.48 -24.80
CA ASP A 11 23.49 14.63 -24.25
C ASP A 11 23.81 14.51 -22.76
N GLU A 12 23.55 15.59 -22.03
CA GLU A 12 23.57 15.63 -20.57
C GLU A 12 22.39 14.76 -20.12
N SER A 13 22.66 13.45 -20.06
CA SER A 13 21.79 12.46 -19.45
C SER A 13 21.58 12.87 -17.99
N ALA A 14 20.56 13.69 -17.76
CA ALA A 14 20.04 13.98 -16.44
C ALA A 14 19.70 12.65 -15.78
N ASP A 15 20.55 12.24 -14.84
CA ASP A 15 20.34 11.07 -14.01
C ASP A 15 18.96 11.23 -13.34
N PRO A 16 17.99 10.33 -13.60
CA PRO A 16 16.68 10.46 -12.98
C PRO A 16 16.88 10.29 -11.48
N THR A 17 16.66 11.38 -10.73
CA THR A 17 16.72 11.36 -9.28
C THR A 17 15.96 10.13 -8.76
N PRO A 18 16.60 9.30 -7.91
CA PRO A 18 15.98 8.06 -7.47
C PRO A 18 14.67 8.39 -6.78
N ARG A 19 13.57 7.84 -7.30
CA ARG A 19 12.24 8.03 -6.69
C ARG A 19 12.31 7.48 -5.27
N PRO A 20 11.94 8.29 -4.26
CA PRO A 20 11.99 7.84 -2.87
C PRO A 20 11.09 6.61 -2.72
N GLN A 21 11.60 5.58 -2.05
CA GLN A 21 10.82 4.36 -1.81
C GLN A 21 9.69 4.68 -0.83
N ALA A 22 8.50 4.13 -1.04
CA ALA A 22 7.32 4.41 -0.21
C ALA A 22 7.60 4.18 1.29
N ALA A 23 8.34 3.12 1.63
CA ALA A 23 8.74 2.84 3.01
C ALA A 23 9.56 4.00 3.61
N GLU A 24 10.54 4.53 2.87
CA GLU A 24 11.38 5.64 3.34
C GLU A 24 10.56 6.92 3.57
N ILE A 25 9.61 7.22 2.69
CA ILE A 25 8.72 8.38 2.83
C ILE A 25 7.90 8.27 4.11
N MET A 26 7.31 7.09 4.35
CA MET A 26 6.48 6.83 5.53
C MET A 26 7.31 6.88 6.82
N THR A 27 8.51 6.28 6.83
CA THR A 27 9.44 6.37 7.97
C THR A 27 9.80 7.81 8.29
N ARG A 28 10.23 8.60 7.29
CA ARG A 28 10.57 10.02 7.48
C ARG A 28 9.39 10.85 7.96
N LEU A 29 8.17 10.54 7.52
CA LEU A 29 6.97 11.22 7.97
C LEU A 29 6.65 10.87 9.42
N TYR A 30 6.73 9.58 9.78
CA TYR A 30 6.55 9.11 11.15
C TYR A 30 7.55 9.77 12.11
N GLU A 31 8.85 9.72 11.81
CA GLU A 31 9.89 10.34 12.62
C GLU A 31 9.67 11.85 12.82
N ARG A 32 9.25 12.55 11.76
CA ARG A 32 8.93 13.98 11.83
C ARG A 32 7.72 14.25 12.73
N LEU A 33 6.70 13.38 12.70
CA LEU A 33 5.53 13.50 13.56
C LEU A 33 5.88 13.17 15.02
N LEU A 34 6.70 12.15 15.25
CA LEU A 34 7.24 11.78 16.56
C LEU A 34 8.05 12.92 17.17
N ALA A 35 8.99 13.51 16.42
CA ALA A 35 9.78 14.65 16.89
C ALA A 35 8.90 15.86 17.29
N ARG A 36 7.83 16.13 16.52
CA ARG A 36 6.87 17.21 16.85
C ARG A 36 6.08 16.94 18.12
N LEU A 37 5.80 15.67 18.44
CA LEU A 37 5.08 15.26 19.64
C LEU A 37 6.00 15.12 20.85
N GLY A 38 7.23 14.65 20.69
CA GLY A 38 8.25 14.62 21.75
C GLY A 38 8.55 16.01 22.31
N ASN A 39 8.54 17.04 21.46
CA ASN A 39 8.63 18.45 21.88
C ASN A 39 7.43 18.91 22.74
N ARG A 40 6.33 18.14 22.79
CA ARG A 40 5.10 18.42 23.54
C ARG A 40 4.86 17.44 24.70
N GLY A 41 5.77 16.48 24.91
CA GLY A 41 5.65 15.38 25.88
C GLY A 41 4.99 14.15 25.27
N LEU A 42 5.71 13.03 25.22
CA LEU A 42 5.17 11.72 24.86
C LEU A 42 4.66 11.03 26.14
N PRO A 43 3.47 10.41 26.13
CA PRO A 43 3.03 9.60 27.27
C PRO A 43 3.96 8.40 27.48
N ASP A 44 4.22 8.03 28.74
CA ASP A 44 5.05 6.88 29.08
C ASP A 44 4.45 5.58 28.53
N PRO A 45 5.26 4.69 27.93
CA PRO A 45 4.78 3.42 27.42
C PRO A 45 4.18 2.58 28.54
N GLY A 46 2.90 2.22 28.40
CA GLY A 46 2.15 1.42 29.38
C GLY A 46 1.24 2.22 30.32
N GLN A 47 1.25 3.55 30.26
CA GLN A 47 0.30 4.39 30.99
C GLN A 47 -0.88 4.76 30.09
N PRO A 48 -2.13 4.80 30.60
CA PRO A 48 -3.26 5.30 29.82
C PRO A 48 -2.98 6.74 29.35
N PRO A 49 -3.40 7.12 28.12
CA PRO A 49 -3.14 8.44 27.59
C PRO A 49 -3.72 9.52 28.50
N ASP A 50 -2.95 10.56 28.78
CA ASP A 50 -3.44 11.71 29.53
C ASP A 50 -4.50 12.51 28.73
N ALA A 51 -5.11 13.52 29.37
CA ALA A 51 -6.17 14.30 28.74
C ALA A 51 -5.71 15.04 27.48
N GLN A 52 -4.43 15.43 27.42
CA GLN A 52 -3.85 16.16 26.30
C GLN A 52 -3.58 15.21 25.11
N ALA A 53 -2.97 14.05 25.37
CA ALA A 53 -2.79 12.97 24.40
C ALA A 53 -4.15 12.54 23.83
N MET A 54 -5.16 12.36 24.69
CA MET A 54 -6.50 12.01 24.25
C MET A 54 -7.15 13.12 23.40
N ALA A 55 -6.91 14.40 23.69
CA ALA A 55 -7.35 15.50 22.84
C ALA A 55 -6.68 15.46 21.46
N HIS A 56 -5.38 15.13 21.41
CA HIS A 56 -4.66 14.94 20.14
C HIS A 56 -5.18 13.74 19.34
N ILE A 57 -5.46 12.61 19.99
CA ILE A 57 -6.08 11.44 19.34
C ILE A 57 -7.42 11.83 18.72
N ARG A 58 -8.30 12.50 19.49
CA ARG A 58 -9.60 12.96 18.97
C ARG A 58 -9.46 13.92 17.80
N ALA A 59 -8.49 14.84 17.84
CA ALA A 59 -8.25 15.78 16.76
C ALA A 59 -7.75 15.07 15.49
N ALA A 60 -6.81 14.14 15.63
CA ALA A 60 -6.29 13.33 14.53
C ALA A 60 -7.39 12.45 13.92
N ALA A 61 -8.19 11.77 14.74
CA ALA A 61 -9.31 10.95 14.28
C ALA A 61 -10.35 11.76 13.49
N ARG A 62 -10.69 12.97 13.97
CA ARG A 62 -11.60 13.87 13.24
C ARG A 62 -11.05 14.26 11.87
N ARG A 63 -9.78 14.66 11.80
CA ARG A 63 -9.13 15.02 10.53
C ARG A 63 -9.05 13.82 9.60
N PHE A 64 -8.68 12.65 10.11
CA PHE A 64 -8.70 11.40 9.36
C PHE A 64 -10.07 11.13 8.72
N THR A 65 -11.16 11.25 9.48
CA THR A 65 -12.51 11.06 8.94
C THR A 65 -12.84 12.06 7.83
N ILE A 66 -12.50 13.34 8.02
CA ILE A 66 -12.71 14.37 6.99
C ILE A 66 -11.99 14.01 5.70
N HIS A 67 -10.70 13.66 5.77
CA HIS A 67 -9.91 13.32 4.60
C HIS A 67 -10.37 12.01 3.94
N ALA A 68 -10.81 11.04 4.73
CA ALA A 68 -11.36 9.79 4.21
C ALA A 68 -12.68 10.03 3.46
N GLU A 69 -13.56 10.88 3.99
CA GLU A 69 -14.78 11.29 3.29
C GLU A 69 -14.45 12.05 2.00
N GLN A 70 -13.50 12.98 2.05
CA GLN A 70 -13.05 13.73 0.87
C GLN A 70 -12.42 12.83 -0.20
N CYS A 71 -11.71 11.75 0.17
CA CYS A 71 -11.24 10.74 -0.78
C CYS A 71 -12.42 10.11 -1.54
N LEU A 72 -13.49 9.75 -0.83
CA LEU A 72 -14.66 9.12 -1.45
C LEU A 72 -15.40 10.10 -2.35
N ILE A 73 -15.52 11.36 -1.94
CA ILE A 73 -16.11 12.42 -2.78
C ILE A 73 -15.28 12.64 -4.05
N ALA A 74 -13.95 12.71 -3.93
CA ALA A 74 -13.05 12.86 -5.07
C ALA A 74 -13.16 11.66 -6.04
N LEU A 75 -13.21 10.44 -5.50
CA LEU A 75 -13.45 9.23 -6.27
C LEU A 75 -14.77 9.28 -7.04
N MET A 76 -15.86 9.66 -6.38
CA MET A 76 -17.19 9.79 -7.01
C MET A 76 -17.26 10.90 -8.04
N SER A 77 -16.39 11.90 -7.92
CA SER A 77 -16.30 13.03 -8.84
C SER A 77 -15.31 12.81 -9.98
N GLU A 78 -14.66 11.63 -10.03
CA GLU A 78 -13.57 11.30 -10.97
C GLU A 78 -12.40 12.31 -10.94
N ASP A 79 -12.22 12.97 -9.79
CA ASP A 79 -11.16 13.95 -9.56
C ASP A 79 -9.91 13.24 -9.03
N HIS A 80 -9.04 12.86 -9.96
CA HIS A 80 -7.82 12.12 -9.65
C HIS A 80 -6.84 12.91 -8.77
N ASP A 81 -6.71 14.22 -9.00
CA ASP A 81 -5.76 15.05 -8.27
C ASP A 81 -6.20 15.23 -6.81
N GLN A 82 -7.49 15.49 -6.59
CA GLN A 82 -8.06 15.49 -5.25
C GLN A 82 -7.98 14.12 -4.59
N LEU A 83 -8.19 13.04 -5.33
CA LEU A 83 -8.08 11.68 -4.77
C LEU A 83 -6.68 11.39 -4.26
N VAL A 84 -5.64 11.75 -5.02
CA VAL A 84 -4.23 11.59 -4.59
C VAL A 84 -3.94 12.43 -3.36
N MET A 85 -4.34 13.71 -3.36
CA MET A 85 -4.09 14.62 -2.25
C MET A 85 -4.77 14.14 -0.96
N GLN A 86 -6.06 13.80 -1.03
CA GLN A 86 -6.81 13.35 0.14
C GLN A 86 -6.32 11.99 0.64
N SER A 87 -5.89 11.10 -0.26
CA SER A 87 -5.28 9.82 0.13
C SER A 87 -3.99 10.01 0.94
N ALA A 88 -3.16 10.98 0.54
CA ALA A 88 -1.96 11.33 1.28
C ALA A 88 -2.28 11.94 2.66
N ASP A 89 -3.32 12.76 2.76
CA ASP A 89 -3.78 13.32 4.03
C ASP A 89 -4.34 12.23 4.96
N VAL A 90 -5.09 11.26 4.43
CA VAL A 90 -5.57 10.09 5.18
C VAL A 90 -4.41 9.32 5.80
N LEU A 91 -3.38 8.99 5.02
CA LEU A 91 -2.19 8.29 5.53
C LEU A 91 -1.45 9.13 6.58
N SER A 92 -1.35 10.43 6.37
CA SER A 92 -0.67 11.36 7.29
C SER A 92 -1.38 11.47 8.63
N GLU A 93 -2.71 11.57 8.65
CA GLU A 93 -3.49 11.59 9.89
C GLU A 93 -3.52 10.23 10.57
N LEU A 94 -3.51 9.13 9.80
CA LEU A 94 -3.38 7.79 10.38
C LEU A 94 -2.04 7.62 11.09
N MET A 95 -0.92 7.99 10.47
CA MET A 95 0.39 7.99 11.14
C MET A 95 0.42 8.89 12.38
N ARG A 96 -0.25 10.06 12.34
CA ARG A 96 -0.37 10.91 13.54
C ARG A 96 -1.05 10.16 14.68
N THR A 97 -2.09 9.37 14.41
CA THR A 97 -2.71 8.54 15.46
C THR A 97 -1.75 7.49 16.00
N TRP A 98 -0.94 6.85 15.14
CA TRP A 98 0.03 5.85 15.57
C TRP A 98 1.05 6.42 16.54
N VAL A 99 1.62 7.59 16.22
CA VAL A 99 2.60 8.25 17.10
C VAL A 99 2.00 8.55 18.48
N VAL A 100 0.76 9.05 18.56
CA VAL A 100 0.13 9.37 19.85
C VAL A 100 -0.23 8.11 20.64
N CYS A 101 -0.57 7.02 19.96
CA CYS A 101 -0.90 5.74 20.57
C CYS A 101 0.32 4.84 20.84
N GLY A 102 1.54 5.27 20.48
CA GLY A 102 2.75 4.46 20.62
C GLY A 102 2.77 3.23 19.72
N VAL A 103 2.12 3.29 18.55
CA VAL A 103 2.15 2.23 17.54
C VAL A 103 3.35 2.46 16.63
N GLU A 104 4.19 1.44 16.51
CA GLU A 104 5.33 1.46 15.59
C GLU A 104 4.88 1.13 14.15
N PRO A 105 5.39 1.84 13.13
CA PRO A 105 5.07 1.53 11.74
C PRO A 105 5.44 0.09 11.36
N GLU A 106 6.53 -0.43 11.93
CA GLU A 106 7.01 -1.80 11.68
C GLU A 106 5.94 -2.85 12.02
N ASP A 107 5.21 -2.66 13.13
CA ASP A 107 4.12 -3.57 13.52
C ASP A 107 3.00 -3.60 12.46
N ILE A 108 2.70 -2.43 11.87
CA ILE A 108 1.72 -2.30 10.80
C ILE A 108 2.23 -2.95 9.51
N TRP A 109 3.51 -2.77 9.17
CA TRP A 109 4.12 -3.38 7.99
C TRP A 109 4.11 -4.90 8.10
N ILE A 110 4.48 -5.44 9.25
CA ILE A 110 4.44 -6.88 9.53
C ILE A 110 3.00 -7.42 9.38
N GLU A 111 2.00 -6.74 9.92
CA GLU A 111 0.61 -7.18 9.79
C GLU A 111 0.11 -7.10 8.33
N LEU A 112 0.46 -6.06 7.57
CA LEU A 112 0.09 -5.94 6.15
C LEU A 112 0.76 -7.02 5.29
N ASP A 113 2.03 -7.30 5.55
CA ASP A 113 2.78 -8.37 4.92
C ASP A 113 2.19 -9.76 5.28
N ARG A 114 1.79 -9.97 6.53
CA ARG A 114 1.06 -11.17 6.96
C ARG A 114 -0.25 -11.35 6.19
N ARG A 115 -1.06 -10.30 6.04
CA ARG A 115 -2.33 -10.33 5.28
C ARG A 115 -2.08 -10.64 3.80
N THR A 116 -1.07 -10.02 3.21
CA THR A 116 -0.67 -10.24 1.81
C THR A 116 -0.26 -11.70 1.59
N ARG A 117 0.61 -12.25 2.43
CA ARG A 117 1.02 -13.65 2.36
C ARG A 117 -0.16 -14.61 2.49
N MET A 118 -1.07 -14.36 3.42
CA MET A 118 -2.26 -15.20 3.61
C MET A 118 -3.16 -15.17 2.38
N GLY A 119 -3.42 -13.99 1.82
CA GLY A 119 -4.19 -13.83 0.58
C GLY A 119 -3.57 -14.58 -0.59
N ASN A 120 -2.25 -14.47 -0.76
CA ASN A 120 -1.52 -15.18 -1.82
C ASN A 120 -1.60 -16.70 -1.66
N LEU A 121 -1.48 -17.21 -0.42
CA LEU A 121 -1.62 -18.63 -0.14
C LEU A 121 -3.03 -19.13 -0.47
N LEU A 122 -4.07 -18.42 -0.05
CA LEU A 122 -5.46 -18.80 -0.34
C LEU A 122 -5.74 -18.79 -1.84
N LEU A 123 -5.22 -17.80 -2.57
CA LEU A 123 -5.32 -17.74 -4.02
C LEU A 123 -4.61 -18.93 -4.68
N ALA A 124 -3.40 -19.27 -4.22
CA ALA A 124 -2.64 -20.42 -4.71
C ALA A 124 -3.38 -21.74 -4.48
N LEU A 125 -4.00 -21.94 -3.31
CA LEU A 125 -4.77 -23.15 -3.02
C LEU A 125 -6.03 -23.24 -3.89
N ASN A 126 -6.80 -22.15 -4.01
CA ASN A 126 -8.01 -22.12 -4.85
C ASN A 126 -7.69 -22.38 -6.33
N THR A 127 -6.60 -21.82 -6.82
CA THR A 127 -6.15 -22.04 -8.21
C THR A 127 -5.58 -23.45 -8.42
N ALA A 128 -4.86 -24.01 -7.44
CA ALA A 128 -4.34 -25.38 -7.48
C ALA A 128 -5.47 -26.43 -7.46
N GLU A 129 -6.52 -26.25 -6.66
CA GLU A 129 -7.71 -27.09 -6.68
C GLU A 129 -8.38 -27.07 -8.05
N ARG A 130 -8.59 -25.87 -8.62
CA ARG A 130 -9.17 -25.73 -9.98
C ARG A 130 -8.29 -26.37 -11.06
N ALA A 131 -6.97 -26.29 -10.94
CA ALA A 131 -6.03 -26.95 -11.84
C ALA A 131 -6.09 -28.48 -11.69
N SER A 132 -6.27 -28.99 -10.47
CA SER A 132 -6.41 -30.44 -10.19
C SER A 132 -7.75 -31.03 -10.67
N VAL A 133 -8.78 -30.19 -10.79
CA VAL A 133 -10.13 -30.55 -11.28
C VAL A 133 -10.24 -30.43 -12.82
N ALA A 134 -9.21 -29.90 -13.50
CA ALA A 134 -9.11 -30.00 -14.96
C ALA A 134 -9.03 -31.48 -15.40
N PRO A 135 -9.72 -31.86 -16.49
CA PRO A 135 -10.45 -33.13 -16.52
C PRO A 135 -9.53 -34.34 -16.62
N ALA A 136 -9.55 -35.17 -15.58
CA ALA A 136 -9.23 -36.60 -15.67
C ALA A 136 -10.17 -37.37 -16.63
N LEU A 137 -11.05 -36.68 -17.36
CA LEU A 137 -12.01 -37.19 -18.37
C LEU A 137 -11.52 -37.06 -19.82
N ARG A 138 -10.22 -37.23 -20.10
CA ARG A 138 -9.74 -37.44 -21.48
C ARG A 138 -8.78 -38.61 -21.61
N ARG A 139 -9.11 -39.76 -21.02
CA ARG A 139 -8.54 -41.04 -21.46
C ARG A 139 -9.61 -42.06 -21.80
N ARG A 140 -9.98 -41.96 -23.09
CA ARG A 140 -10.51 -42.97 -24.02
C ARG A 140 -12.04 -43.11 -24.11
N PRO A 141 -12.63 -42.86 -25.30
CA PRO A 141 -13.99 -43.30 -25.57
C PRO A 141 -13.96 -44.83 -25.65
N TRP A 142 -14.73 -45.51 -24.81
CA TRP A 142 -14.98 -46.93 -24.96
C TRP A 142 -15.70 -47.15 -26.29
N LYS A 143 -14.97 -47.57 -27.32
CA LYS A 143 -15.53 -48.01 -28.59
C LYS A 143 -16.23 -49.35 -28.35
N ILE A 144 -17.55 -49.32 -28.22
CA ILE A 144 -18.36 -50.54 -28.28
C ILE A 144 -18.34 -51.02 -29.74
N ARG A 145 -17.55 -52.06 -30.02
CA ARG A 145 -17.69 -52.86 -31.24
C ARG A 145 -18.94 -53.73 -31.06
N THR A 146 -20.08 -53.27 -31.56
CA THR A 146 -21.20 -54.19 -31.80
C THR A 146 -20.89 -54.93 -33.10
N THR A 147 -20.47 -56.17 -32.98
CA THR A 147 -20.18 -57.06 -34.10
C THR A 147 -21.48 -57.48 -34.78
N LYS A 148 -21.62 -57.08 -36.04
CA LYS A 148 -22.44 -57.62 -37.14
C LYS A 148 -23.80 -58.24 -36.79
N LEU A 149 -24.86 -57.57 -37.25
CA LEU A 149 -26.09 -58.20 -37.72
C LEU A 149 -25.77 -59.21 -38.84
N PRO A 150 -26.40 -60.40 -38.86
CA PRO A 150 -26.82 -61.03 -40.11
C PRO A 150 -28.09 -60.36 -40.67
#